data_AF-A0A5S6Q0Y2-F1
#
_entry.id   AF-A0A5S6Q0Y2-F1
#
_cell.length_a   1.000
_cell.length_b   1.000
_cell.length_c   1.000
_cell.angle_alpha   90.00
_cell.angle_beta   90.00
_cell.angle_gamma   90.00
#
_symmetry.space_group_name_H-M   'P 1'
#
loop_
_entity.id
_entity.type
_entity.pdbx_description
1 polymer ?
#
loop_
_entity_poly.entity_id
_entity_poly.type
_entity_poly.pdbx_seq_one_letter_code
_entity_poly.pdbx_strand_id
1 'polypeptide(L)'
;MDALYLETNSVIQQVHQRVAQLENVNDQAAAATLESAIVQQLETVASNCDKLDLMCENQPVNRKKYAKQLVEQLRYDCDHVKVALSVIQNRLLMDWKKKNEREELLSRRFTPNEATCIYLDDAAAVHNSKLRSVHKNVDSMIDTGRSVLVFRESTQPGVFTEGNSDQSVRYWEPLGTFRNSNAIHRASFR
;
A
#
# COMPACT_ATOMS: atom_id res chain seq x y z
N MET A 1 8.63 -46.78 28.48
CA MET A 1 8.85 -46.39 27.07
C MET A 1 7.56 -45.75 26.57
N ASP A 2 6.47 -46.49 26.46
CA ASP A 2 5.18 -45.98 25.94
C ASP A 2 4.59 -44.78 26.71
N ALA A 3 4.63 -44.80 28.06
CA ALA A 3 4.11 -43.68 28.87
C ALA A 3 4.86 -42.36 28.64
N LEU A 4 6.20 -42.42 28.61
CA LEU A 4 7.05 -41.25 28.37
C LEU A 4 6.96 -40.77 26.92
N TYR A 5 6.72 -41.68 25.96
CA TYR A 5 6.45 -41.33 24.57
C TYR A 5 5.15 -40.53 24.43
N LEU A 6 4.06 -41.01 25.04
CA LEU A 6 2.76 -40.33 25.02
C LEU A 6 2.83 -38.95 25.69
N GLU A 7 3.50 -38.87 26.84
CA GLU A 7 3.75 -37.60 27.52
C GLU A 7 4.54 -36.62 26.63
N THR A 8 5.65 -37.08 26.04
CA THR A 8 6.49 -36.24 25.17
C THR A 8 5.72 -35.75 23.95
N ASN A 9 4.90 -36.60 23.33
CA ASN A 9 4.04 -36.22 22.21
C ASN A 9 2.98 -35.17 22.64
N SER A 10 2.38 -35.33 23.82
CA SER A 10 1.46 -34.33 24.36
C SER A 10 2.15 -32.98 24.58
N VAL A 11 3.38 -32.97 25.11
CA VAL A 11 4.16 -31.74 25.31
C VAL A 11 4.49 -31.09 23.96
N ILE A 12 4.88 -31.86 22.93
CA ILE A 12 5.12 -31.34 21.57
C ILE A 12 3.86 -30.67 21.01
N GLN A 13 2.69 -31.29 21.15
CA GLN A 13 1.43 -30.68 20.71
C GLN A 13 1.11 -29.37 21.45
N GLN A 14 1.36 -29.32 22.75
CA GLN A 14 1.22 -28.09 23.53
C GLN A 14 2.20 -27.00 23.05
N VAL A 15 3.43 -27.38 22.71
CA VAL A 15 4.41 -26.45 22.15
C VAL A 15 3.91 -25.89 20.81
N HIS A 16 3.39 -26.73 19.90
CA HIS A 16 2.79 -26.26 18.66
C HIS A 16 1.67 -25.23 18.89
N GLN A 17 0.78 -25.49 19.86
CA GLN A 17 -0.28 -24.55 20.20
C GLN A 17 0.27 -23.22 20.74
N ARG A 18 1.30 -23.27 21.58
CA ARG A 18 1.96 -22.06 22.11
C ARG A 18 2.69 -21.28 21.03
N VAL A 19 3.32 -21.96 20.07
CA VAL A 19 3.96 -21.33 18.90
C VAL A 19 2.90 -20.64 18.04
N ALA A 20 1.75 -21.26 17.79
CA ALA A 20 0.63 -20.61 17.09
C ALA A 20 0.06 -19.42 17.89
N GLN A 21 0.06 -19.47 19.22
CA GLN A 21 -0.33 -18.32 20.05
C GLN A 21 0.70 -17.18 19.93
N LEU A 22 1.99 -17.49 19.86
CA LEU A 22 3.06 -16.50 19.70
C LEU A 22 2.89 -15.65 18.44
N GLU A 23 2.38 -16.23 17.34
CA GLU A 23 2.10 -15.49 16.11
C GLU A 23 1.01 -14.42 16.26
N ASN A 24 0.13 -14.55 17.25
CA ASN A 24 -1.01 -13.66 17.47
C ASN A 24 -0.76 -12.60 18.57
N VAL A 25 0.38 -12.68 19.29
CA VAL A 25 0.71 -11.74 20.37
C VAL A 25 1.31 -10.47 19.77
N ASN A 26 0.65 -9.33 20.02
CA ASN A 26 1.08 -8.01 19.55
C ASN A 26 2.00 -7.26 20.53
N ASP A 27 2.23 -7.81 21.72
CA ASP A 27 3.05 -7.17 22.77
C ASP A 27 4.47 -7.76 22.80
N GLN A 28 5.48 -6.91 22.64
CA GLN A 28 6.89 -7.33 22.55
C GLN A 28 7.37 -8.06 23.82
N ALA A 29 7.01 -7.53 24.99
CA ALA A 29 7.42 -8.14 26.26
C ALA A 29 6.74 -9.49 26.50
N ALA A 30 5.45 -9.60 26.17
CA ALA A 30 4.71 -10.86 26.31
C ALA A 30 5.23 -11.92 25.33
N ALA A 31 5.52 -11.53 24.08
CA ALA A 31 6.10 -12.41 23.07
C ALA A 31 7.45 -12.99 23.54
N ALA A 32 8.35 -12.16 24.08
CA ALA A 32 9.65 -12.62 24.58
C ALA A 32 9.54 -13.59 25.77
N THR A 33 8.60 -13.35 26.69
CA THR A 33 8.38 -14.29 27.82
C THR A 33 7.82 -15.63 27.35
N LEU A 34 6.88 -15.60 26.40
CA LEU A 34 6.29 -16.80 25.82
C LEU A 34 7.33 -17.60 25.01
N GLU A 35 8.18 -16.91 24.26
CA GLU A 35 9.30 -17.49 23.54
C GLU A 35 10.27 -18.21 24.48
N SER A 36 10.70 -17.56 25.55
CA SER A 36 11.57 -18.20 26.55
C SER A 36 10.93 -19.44 27.17
N ALA A 37 9.63 -19.42 27.43
CA ALA A 37 8.90 -20.58 27.94
C ALA A 37 8.83 -21.72 26.91
N ILE A 38 8.61 -21.41 25.63
CA ILE A 38 8.60 -22.38 24.53
C ILE A 38 9.98 -23.05 24.40
N VAL A 39 11.06 -22.27 24.44
CA VAL A 39 12.44 -22.80 24.34
C VAL A 39 12.75 -23.74 25.50
N GLN A 40 12.38 -23.39 26.73
CA GLN A 40 12.56 -24.26 27.91
C GLN A 40 11.77 -25.57 27.79
N GLN A 41 10.53 -25.52 27.28
CA GLN A 41 9.75 -26.73 27.03
C GLN A 41 10.37 -27.62 25.96
N LEU A 42 10.93 -27.02 24.91
CA LEU A 42 11.59 -27.73 23.83
C LEU A 42 12.89 -28.41 24.28
N GLU A 43 13.63 -27.78 25.19
CA GLU A 43 14.80 -28.38 25.85
C GLU A 43 14.39 -29.55 26.76
N THR A 44 13.26 -29.42 27.46
CA THR A 44 12.68 -30.53 28.24
C THR A 44 12.31 -31.70 27.34
N VAL A 45 11.66 -31.44 26.20
CA VAL A 45 11.33 -32.46 25.18
C VAL A 45 12.60 -33.12 24.65
N ALA A 46 13.64 -32.35 24.33
CA ALA A 46 14.92 -32.91 23.87
C ALA A 46 15.54 -33.85 24.93
N SER A 47 15.55 -33.43 26.20
CA SER A 47 16.04 -34.28 27.30
C SER A 47 15.21 -35.55 27.48
N ASN A 48 13.90 -35.50 27.22
CA ASN A 48 13.02 -36.67 27.28
C ASN A 48 13.25 -37.61 26.09
N CYS A 49 13.53 -37.08 24.90
CA CYS A 49 13.94 -37.87 23.74
C CYS A 49 15.27 -38.61 24.00
N ASP A 50 16.25 -37.95 24.64
CA ASP A 50 17.52 -38.60 25.00
C ASP A 50 17.32 -39.73 26.03
N LYS A 51 16.45 -39.51 27.02
CA LYS A 51 16.05 -40.57 27.97
C LYS A 51 15.32 -41.72 27.28
N LEU A 52 14.42 -41.42 26.34
CA LEU A 52 13.73 -42.44 25.55
C LEU A 52 14.72 -43.25 24.70
N ASP A 53 15.74 -42.63 24.12
CA ASP A 53 16.77 -43.34 23.35
C ASP A 53 17.55 -44.33 24.22
N LEU A 54 17.96 -43.93 25.43
CA LEU A 54 18.57 -44.84 26.41
C LEU A 54 17.62 -46.00 26.79
N MET A 55 16.32 -45.74 26.94
CA MET A 55 15.33 -46.80 27.21
C MET A 55 15.13 -47.73 26.00
N CYS A 56 15.27 -47.22 24.77
CA CYS A 56 15.21 -47.99 23.53
C CYS A 56 16.38 -48.97 23.40
N GLU A 57 17.56 -48.61 23.90
CA GLU A 57 18.73 -49.49 23.88
C GLU A 57 18.53 -50.77 24.69
N ASN A 58 17.77 -50.66 25.79
CA ASN A 58 17.43 -51.74 26.71
C ASN A 58 16.26 -52.63 26.25
N GLN A 59 15.63 -52.35 25.09
CA GLN A 59 14.52 -53.15 24.57
C GLN A 59 15.02 -54.42 23.84
N PRO A 60 14.23 -55.51 23.84
CA PRO A 60 14.54 -56.71 23.08
C PRO A 60 14.59 -56.43 21.57
N VAL A 61 15.42 -57.19 20.84
CA VAL A 61 15.80 -56.93 19.44
C VAL A 61 14.61 -56.79 18.48
N ASN A 62 13.51 -57.51 18.77
CA ASN A 62 12.26 -57.45 18.02
C ASN A 62 11.52 -56.11 18.14
N ARG A 63 11.59 -55.44 19.29
CA ARG A 63 10.92 -54.14 19.55
C ARG A 63 11.86 -52.95 19.38
N LYS A 64 13.17 -53.17 19.46
CA LYS A 64 14.20 -52.13 19.39
C LYS A 64 14.14 -51.28 18.11
N LYS A 65 13.88 -51.89 16.94
CA LYS A 65 13.76 -51.14 15.68
C LYS A 65 12.58 -50.18 15.68
N TYR A 66 11.41 -50.68 16.09
CA TYR A 66 10.19 -49.87 16.19
C TYR A 66 10.35 -48.74 17.21
N ALA A 67 10.95 -49.06 18.35
CA ALA A 67 11.25 -48.09 19.41
C ALA A 67 12.16 -46.94 18.93
N LYS A 68 13.21 -47.25 18.16
CA LYS A 68 14.08 -46.25 17.55
C LYS A 68 13.35 -45.36 16.55
N GLN A 69 12.53 -45.95 15.68
CA GLN A 69 11.74 -45.19 14.71
C GLN A 69 10.80 -44.19 15.39
N LEU A 70 10.18 -44.57 16.52
CA LEU A 70 9.32 -43.67 17.30
C LEU A 70 10.11 -42.49 17.90
N VAL A 71 11.29 -42.75 18.46
CA VAL A 71 12.16 -41.68 18.98
C VAL A 71 12.64 -40.75 17.88
N GLU A 72 12.98 -41.31 16.71
CA GLU A 72 13.43 -40.53 15.55
C GLU A 72 12.31 -39.65 15.00
N GLN A 73 11.07 -40.14 15.00
CA GLN A 73 9.89 -39.32 14.67
C GLN A 73 9.74 -38.13 15.64
N LEU A 74 9.81 -38.37 16.96
CA LEU A 74 9.73 -37.28 17.95
C LEU A 74 10.85 -36.26 17.79
N ARG A 75 12.05 -36.72 17.42
CA ARG A 75 13.21 -35.86 17.20
C ARG A 75 13.01 -34.98 15.97
N TYR A 76 12.50 -35.57 14.88
CA TYR A 76 12.11 -34.83 13.69
C TYR A 76 11.05 -33.76 14.00
N ASP A 77 9.99 -34.12 14.75
CA ASP A 77 8.93 -33.18 15.11
C ASP A 77 9.49 -32.03 15.98
N CYS A 78 10.36 -32.34 16.94
CA CYS A 78 11.04 -31.34 17.76
C CYS A 78 11.90 -30.38 16.93
N ASP A 79 12.68 -30.89 15.97
CA ASP A 79 13.51 -30.06 15.10
C ASP A 79 12.65 -29.23 14.12
N HIS A 80 11.54 -29.79 13.64
CA HIS A 80 10.59 -29.04 12.83
C HIS A 80 9.99 -27.85 13.60
N VAL A 81 9.60 -28.05 14.86
CA VAL A 81 9.14 -26.97 15.74
C VAL A 81 10.21 -25.90 15.96
N LYS A 82 11.48 -26.29 16.18
CA LYS A 82 12.61 -25.33 16.31
C LYS A 82 12.73 -24.43 15.08
N VAL A 83 12.67 -25.04 13.89
CA VAL A 83 12.77 -24.30 12.63
C VAL A 83 11.59 -23.34 12.48
N ALA A 84 10.36 -23.80 12.75
CA ALA A 84 9.17 -22.97 12.71
C ALA A 84 9.26 -21.77 13.68
N LEU A 85 9.73 -22.01 14.91
CA LEU A 85 9.95 -20.97 15.91
C LEU A 85 10.96 -19.92 15.43
N SER A 86 12.08 -20.36 14.84
CA SER A 86 13.11 -19.45 14.29
C SER A 86 12.55 -18.55 13.17
N VAL A 87 11.70 -19.10 12.30
CA VAL A 87 11.05 -18.31 11.24
C VAL A 87 10.13 -17.24 11.85
N ILE A 88 9.33 -17.61 12.86
CA ILE A 88 8.42 -16.68 13.55
C ILE A 88 9.21 -15.59 14.30
N GLN A 89 10.26 -15.96 15.02
CA GLN A 89 11.15 -15.02 15.72
C GLN A 89 11.73 -13.99 14.76
N ASN A 90 12.28 -14.43 13.62
CA ASN A 90 12.84 -13.53 12.62
C ASN A 90 11.79 -12.57 12.04
N ARG A 91 10.58 -13.08 11.77
CA ARG A 91 9.46 -12.26 11.29
C ARG A 91 9.08 -11.19 12.31
N LEU A 92 8.87 -11.58 13.57
CA LEU A 92 8.56 -10.65 14.66
C LEU A 92 9.67 -9.60 14.79
N LEU A 93 10.94 -10.01 14.87
CA LEU A 93 12.08 -9.10 14.97
C LEU A 93 12.11 -8.08 13.83
N MET A 94 11.86 -8.52 12.59
CA MET A 94 11.77 -7.62 11.45
C MET A 94 10.63 -6.61 11.60
N ASP A 95 9.47 -7.04 12.08
CA ASP A 95 8.31 -6.15 12.27
C ASP A 95 8.54 -5.15 13.41
N TRP A 96 9.17 -5.59 14.50
CA TRP A 96 9.61 -4.70 15.59
C TRP A 96 10.64 -3.68 15.11
N LYS A 97 11.61 -4.11 14.31
CA LYS A 97 12.61 -3.21 13.73
C LYS A 97 11.97 -2.16 12.83
N LYS A 98 11.04 -2.55 11.95
CA LYS A 98 10.29 -1.62 11.10
C LYS A 98 9.46 -0.64 11.92
N LYS A 99 8.81 -1.10 12.99
CA LYS A 99 8.02 -0.25 13.89
C LYS A 99 8.91 0.77 14.60
N ASN A 100 10.04 0.33 15.15
CA ASN A 100 11.00 1.21 15.80
C ASN A 100 11.61 2.22 14.82
N GLU A 101 11.99 1.81 13.62
CA GLU A 101 12.49 2.71 12.58
C GLU A 101 11.44 3.75 12.19
N ARG A 102 10.17 3.34 12.02
CA ARG A 102 9.06 4.26 11.77
C ARG A 102 8.90 5.26 12.92
N GLU A 103 8.92 4.81 14.17
CA GLU A 103 8.79 5.66 15.35
C GLU A 103 9.97 6.64 15.46
N GLU A 104 11.19 6.19 15.16
CA GLU A 104 12.39 7.03 15.11
C GLU A 104 12.24 8.13 14.04
N LEU A 105 11.84 7.78 12.82
CA LEU A 105 11.59 8.74 11.74
C LEU A 105 10.48 9.74 12.10
N LEU A 106 9.44 9.32 12.82
CA LEU A 106 8.36 10.19 13.28
C LEU A 106 8.81 11.13 14.41
N SER A 107 9.67 10.64 15.31
CA SER A 107 10.19 11.42 16.45
C SER A 107 11.28 12.41 16.04
N ARG A 108 12.01 12.11 14.95
CA ARG A 108 13.08 12.94 14.45
C ARG A 108 12.52 14.16 13.74
N ARG A 109 12.83 15.35 14.27
CA ARG A 109 12.61 16.61 13.54
C ARG A 109 13.61 16.69 12.38
N PHE A 110 13.17 16.39 11.17
CA PHE A 110 13.99 16.56 9.98
C PHE A 110 14.27 18.06 9.76
N THR A 111 15.53 18.46 9.92
CA THR A 111 16.02 19.75 9.43
C THR A 111 16.19 19.64 7.91
N PRO A 112 15.79 20.65 7.11
CA PRO A 112 15.99 20.62 5.67
C PRO A 112 17.48 20.39 5.37
N ASN A 113 17.79 19.33 4.62
CA ASN A 113 19.12 19.13 4.08
C ASN A 113 19.25 20.09 2.89
N GLU A 114 20.31 20.92 2.83
CA GLU A 114 20.52 21.88 1.72
C GLU A 114 20.54 21.21 0.34
N ALA A 115 20.86 19.90 0.28
CA ALA A 115 20.90 19.09 -0.93
C ALA A 115 19.54 18.52 -1.39
N THR A 116 18.46 18.68 -0.59
CA THR A 116 17.10 18.25 -0.97
C THR A 116 16.18 19.45 -1.22
N CYS A 117 16.75 20.56 -1.70
CA CYS A 117 15.97 21.55 -2.43
C CYS A 117 15.54 20.91 -3.74
N ILE A 118 14.28 20.47 -3.84
CA ILE A 118 13.66 20.26 -5.15
C ILE A 118 13.62 21.65 -5.77
N TYR A 119 14.60 21.95 -6.63
CA TYR A 119 14.53 23.10 -7.51
C TYR A 119 13.36 22.83 -8.45
N LEU A 120 12.16 23.20 -8.01
CA LEU A 120 11.04 23.34 -8.89
C LEU A 120 11.40 24.51 -9.79
N ASP A 121 11.99 24.19 -10.94
CA ASP A 121 12.29 25.18 -11.96
C ASP A 121 11.00 25.98 -12.18
N ASP A 122 11.08 27.29 -11.99
CA ASP A 122 9.93 28.20 -12.03
C ASP A 122 9.16 28.00 -13.35
N ALA A 123 9.87 27.58 -14.40
CA ALA A 123 9.31 27.16 -15.68
C ALA A 123 8.25 26.03 -15.57
N ALA A 124 8.47 25.00 -14.74
CA ALA A 124 7.53 23.87 -14.59
C ALA A 124 6.28 24.27 -13.79
N ALA A 125 6.44 25.09 -12.75
CA ALA A 125 5.33 25.64 -11.97
C ALA A 125 4.48 26.62 -12.80
N VAL A 126 5.14 27.51 -13.56
CA VAL A 126 4.53 28.45 -14.49
C VAL A 126 3.84 27.71 -15.65
N HIS A 127 4.39 26.60 -16.15
CA HIS A 127 3.75 25.80 -17.18
C HIS A 127 2.47 25.13 -16.66
N ASN A 128 2.50 24.56 -15.45
CA ASN A 128 1.31 23.96 -14.85
C ASN A 128 0.21 25.00 -14.59
N SER A 129 0.56 26.18 -14.07
CA SER A 129 -0.40 27.26 -13.85
C SER A 129 -1.01 27.78 -15.16
N LYS A 130 -0.20 27.89 -16.23
CA LYS A 130 -0.66 28.21 -17.58
C LYS A 130 -1.61 27.15 -18.13
N LEU A 131 -1.30 25.85 -18.01
CA LEU A 131 -2.19 24.77 -18.45
C LEU A 131 -3.54 24.79 -17.72
N ARG A 132 -3.53 25.03 -16.40
CA ARG A 132 -4.77 25.15 -15.61
C ARG A 132 -5.60 26.37 -16.02
N SER A 133 -4.95 27.49 -16.37
CA SER A 133 -5.63 28.68 -16.90
C SER A 133 -6.24 28.40 -18.28
N VAL A 134 -5.50 27.73 -19.16
CA VAL A 134 -5.99 27.33 -20.49
C VAL A 134 -7.22 26.42 -20.37
N HIS A 135 -7.18 25.40 -19.51
CA HIS A 135 -8.35 24.54 -19.28
C HIS A 135 -9.57 25.33 -18.83
N LYS A 136 -9.43 26.26 -17.86
CA LYS A 136 -10.55 27.10 -17.41
C LYS A 136 -11.11 28.00 -18.52
N ASN A 137 -10.25 28.55 -19.37
CA ASN A 137 -10.67 29.39 -20.49
C ASN A 137 -11.40 28.56 -21.57
N VAL A 138 -10.91 27.36 -21.86
CA VAL A 138 -11.57 26.41 -22.76
C VAL A 138 -12.92 25.97 -22.19
N ASP A 139 -13.00 25.64 -20.91
CA ASP A 139 -14.24 25.29 -20.24
C ASP A 139 -15.25 26.43 -20.28
N SER A 140 -14.80 27.67 -20.06
CA SER A 140 -15.66 28.87 -20.16
C SER A 140 -16.18 29.07 -21.59
N MET A 141 -15.36 28.80 -22.61
CA MET A 141 -15.78 28.86 -24.01
C MET A 141 -16.79 27.75 -24.34
N ILE A 142 -16.56 26.52 -23.86
CA ILE A 142 -17.48 25.40 -24.03
C ILE A 142 -18.81 25.68 -23.33
N ASP A 143 -18.77 26.24 -22.11
CA ASP A 143 -19.96 26.60 -21.35
C ASP A 143 -20.76 27.73 -22.02
N THR A 144 -20.04 28.70 -22.60
CA THR A 144 -20.66 29.76 -23.42
C THR A 144 -21.31 29.16 -24.68
N GLY A 145 -20.62 28.24 -25.36
CA GLY A 145 -21.17 27.51 -26.52
C GLY A 145 -22.40 26.69 -26.16
N ARG A 146 -22.38 26.00 -25.02
CA ARG A 146 -23.53 25.28 -24.47
C ARG A 146 -24.68 26.23 -24.17
N SER A 147 -24.41 27.37 -23.54
CA SER A 147 -25.44 28.37 -23.23
C SER A 147 -26.12 28.91 -24.48
N VAL A 148 -25.38 29.15 -25.57
CA VAL A 148 -25.95 29.57 -26.87
C VAL A 148 -26.80 28.48 -27.50
N LEU A 149 -26.36 27.21 -27.44
CA LEU A 149 -27.13 26.09 -27.98
C LEU A 149 -28.40 25.84 -27.17
N VAL A 150 -28.33 25.85 -25.84
CA VAL A 150 -29.48 25.74 -24.93
C VAL A 150 -30.45 26.90 -25.13
N PHE A 151 -29.95 28.12 -25.31
CA PHE A 151 -30.77 29.29 -25.63
C PHE A 151 -31.53 29.09 -26.95
N ARG A 152 -30.86 28.60 -28.00
CA ARG A 152 -31.48 28.31 -29.30
C ARG A 152 -32.46 27.14 -29.25
N GLU A 153 -32.17 26.13 -28.44
CA GLU A 153 -33.06 24.98 -28.22
C GLU A 153 -34.31 25.37 -27.43
N SER A 154 -34.18 26.27 -26.45
CA SER A 154 -35.32 26.84 -25.73
C SER A 154 -36.14 27.83 -26.57
N THR A 155 -35.57 28.35 -27.67
CA THR A 155 -36.28 29.18 -28.64
C THR A 155 -36.88 28.29 -29.73
N GLN A 156 -38.05 27.70 -29.49
CA GLN A 156 -38.78 26.97 -30.54
C GLN A 156 -39.13 27.91 -31.73
N PRO A 157 -39.17 27.40 -32.98
CA PRO A 157 -39.57 28.18 -34.14
C PRO A 157 -41.08 28.41 -34.11
N GLY A 158 -41.53 29.58 -33.66
CA GLY A 158 -42.95 29.88 -33.63
C GLY A 158 -43.29 31.31 -33.21
N VAL A 159 -43.69 32.10 -34.22
CA VAL A 159 -44.56 33.30 -34.16
C VAL A 159 -43.94 34.56 -33.52
N PHE A 160 -43.23 35.34 -34.34
CA PHE A 160 -43.19 36.80 -34.16
C PHE A 160 -44.48 37.38 -34.76
N THR A 161 -45.40 37.84 -33.91
CA THR A 161 -46.48 38.73 -34.36
C THR A 161 -45.91 40.15 -34.43
N GLU A 162 -45.93 40.69 -35.64
CA GLU A 162 -45.63 42.08 -35.94
C GLU A 162 -46.59 43.02 -35.20
N GLY A 163 -46.05 43.79 -34.27
CA GLY A 163 -46.69 44.95 -33.67
C GLY A 163 -46.18 46.23 -34.32
N ASN A 164 -46.62 46.44 -35.55
CA ASN A 164 -46.90 47.71 -36.24
C ASN A 164 -45.88 48.88 -36.28
N SER A 165 -45.79 49.41 -37.51
CA SER A 165 -45.42 50.76 -37.95
C SER A 165 -43.99 51.24 -37.72
N ASP A 166 -43.10 50.89 -38.65
CA ASP A 166 -42.61 51.93 -39.57
C ASP A 166 -42.08 51.33 -40.88
N GLN A 167 -42.61 51.81 -42.00
CA GLN A 167 -42.22 51.38 -43.34
C GLN A 167 -40.83 51.94 -43.68
N SER A 168 -39.82 51.08 -43.61
CA SER A 168 -38.52 51.30 -44.24
C SER A 168 -38.00 49.95 -44.73
N VAL A 169 -38.46 49.56 -45.93
CA VAL A 169 -37.96 48.38 -46.65
C VAL A 169 -36.49 48.63 -46.98
N ARG A 170 -35.58 48.10 -46.16
CA ARG A 170 -34.15 48.03 -46.49
C ARG A 170 -33.86 46.66 -47.06
N TYR A 171 -33.68 46.62 -48.37
CA TYR A 171 -33.10 45.48 -49.07
C TYR A 171 -31.66 45.28 -48.59
N TRP A 172 -31.31 44.05 -48.25
CA TRP A 172 -29.92 43.66 -48.05
C TRP A 172 -29.25 43.52 -49.43
N GLU A 173 -28.41 44.49 -49.80
CA GLU A 173 -27.46 44.33 -50.89
C GLU A 173 -26.26 43.49 -50.42
N PRO A 174 -25.89 42.41 -51.12
CA PRO A 174 -24.70 41.63 -50.81
C PRO A 174 -23.54 42.12 -51.67
N LEU A 175 -22.74 43.06 -51.18
CA LEU A 175 -21.47 43.37 -51.84
C LEU A 175 -20.33 43.54 -50.83
N GLY A 176 -19.41 42.58 -50.90
CA GLY A 176 -18.05 42.87 -51.34
C GLY A 176 -17.24 43.86 -50.51
N THR A 177 -16.24 43.29 -49.82
CA THR A 177 -14.92 43.88 -49.56
C THR A 177 -14.90 45.32 -49.02
N PHE A 178 -14.74 45.47 -47.70
CA PHE A 178 -14.16 46.69 -47.15
C PHE A 178 -12.69 46.48 -46.80
N ARG A 179 -11.86 47.03 -47.68
CA ARG A 179 -10.47 47.42 -47.48
C ARG A 179 -10.33 48.13 -46.14
N ASN A 180 -9.42 47.66 -45.28
CA ASN A 180 -9.03 48.41 -44.09
C ASN A 180 -8.01 49.49 -44.49
N SER A 181 -8.49 50.72 -44.62
CA SER A 181 -7.67 51.92 -44.69
C SER A 181 -7.50 52.46 -43.27
N ASN A 182 -6.37 52.16 -42.61
CA ASN A 182 -5.58 53.13 -41.82
C ASN A 182 -4.57 52.44 -40.89
N ALA A 183 -3.29 52.60 -41.24
CA ALA A 183 -2.14 52.94 -40.40
C ALA A 183 -0.91 52.57 -41.25
N ILE A 184 0.01 53.47 -41.60
CA ILE A 184 1.08 53.92 -40.72
C ILE A 184 1.71 55.16 -41.36
N HIS A 185 1.62 56.32 -40.70
CA HIS A 185 2.64 57.36 -40.82
C HIS A 185 3.34 57.47 -39.46
N ARG A 186 4.52 56.86 -39.35
CA ARG A 186 5.58 57.29 -38.44
C ARG A 186 6.92 57.12 -39.14
N ALA A 187 7.59 58.25 -39.28
CA ALA A 187 8.86 58.44 -39.95
C ALA A 187 10.04 57.89 -39.12
N SER A 188 11.06 57.40 -39.81
CA SER A 188 12.47 57.46 -39.39
C SER A 188 13.40 57.16 -40.58
N PHE A 189 14.52 57.90 -40.63
CA PHE A 189 15.63 57.89 -41.62
C PHE A 189 15.28 58.48 -43.00
N ARG A 190 15.95 59.52 -43.52
CA ARG A 190 17.36 59.93 -43.42
C ARG A 190 17.48 61.42 -43.72
#